data_AF-A0A952WEA1-F1
#
_entry.id   AF-A0A952WEA1-F1
#
_cell.length_a   1.000
_cell.length_b   1.000
_cell.length_c   1.000
_cell.angle_alpha   90.00
_cell.angle_beta   90.00
_cell.angle_gamma   90.00
#
_symmetry.space_group_name_H-M   'P 1'
#
loop_
_entity.id
_entity.type
_entity.pdbx_description
1 polymer ?
#
loop_
_entity_poly.entity_id
_entity_poly.type
_entity_poly.pdbx_seq_one_letter_code
_entity_poly.pdbx_strand_id
1 'polypeptide(L)'
;MKQPQAKVTAAALFCCAGMAYGQVWNELGDAGDLPVSAQAVTGAGTLSGIAGTMDANDVDMYRFLVCDAANFSATTVGQVTWDTQLWLFSTTGVGVVYNDDSPAGTLQSRLTNLFVPANGEYLIAITRYNRDAVDASNQLLWLNAPFNVERAPDGPGAANPVASWVNTTVSGGTYTIAMTGSCFIAGGPTGACCLGAPGYSCITTSSSSCATAGGTYLGDGSLCSSCPPPPTGACCLNDGTCQTLTQLACITANGTYAGNGVLCAAANCPPGGACCFFATCSTLTSAACAAQGGAWLGAGSACGSCPTPYAETGDAGDLPATAESVNGSGTLVGIVGNLGTGDADMFKINVCNAANFEASTVGLTTVDTQLFLFKSDGTGVAVNDDHVVIAPEATTLQSRITSQFVAPLGNGDYYLGISQYNKDPQGNVTSGLIWLDTPFRSERAPDGPASGEAVGSWTTTTGVGGNYGIRLSGACYLGGAGGCYANCDGSTGNPLLTANDFQCFLNKYASGDPYANCDGSTGTPALTANDFQCFINKYAGGCT
;
A
#
# COMPACT_ATOMS: atom_id res chain seq x y z
N MET A 1 -48.83 26.47 19.14
CA MET A 1 -49.09 25.07 19.52
C MET A 1 -47.74 24.44 19.86
N LYS A 2 -47.50 24.15 21.14
CA LYS A 2 -46.24 23.59 21.65
C LYS A 2 -46.23 22.08 21.39
N GLN A 3 -45.18 21.56 20.75
CA GLN A 3 -44.92 20.12 20.72
C GLN A 3 -44.31 19.68 22.07
N PRO A 4 -44.68 18.50 22.61
CA PRO A 4 -44.16 18.02 23.89
C PRO A 4 -42.84 17.27 23.72
N GLN A 5 -41.94 17.47 24.70
CA GLN A 5 -40.68 16.75 24.85
C GLN A 5 -40.92 15.30 25.29
N ALA A 6 -40.26 14.34 24.62
CA ALA A 6 -40.23 12.95 25.04
C ALA A 6 -39.22 12.77 26.20
N LYS A 7 -39.71 12.27 27.34
CA LYS A 7 -38.88 11.87 28.50
C LYS A 7 -38.22 10.51 28.20
N VAL A 8 -36.89 10.46 28.23
CA VAL A 8 -36.13 9.21 28.22
C VAL A 8 -36.24 8.58 29.60
N THR A 9 -36.82 7.38 29.68
CA THR A 9 -36.92 6.60 30.91
C THR A 9 -35.74 5.62 30.93
N ALA A 10 -34.91 5.69 31.97
CA ALA A 10 -33.80 4.76 32.17
C ALA A 10 -34.36 3.35 32.39
N ALA A 11 -34.09 2.43 31.46
CA ALA A 11 -34.36 1.01 31.64
C ALA A 11 -33.31 0.44 32.61
N ALA A 12 -33.76 0.02 33.80
CA ALA A 12 -32.95 -0.76 34.71
C ALA A 12 -32.62 -2.10 34.03
N LEU A 13 -31.32 -2.31 33.74
CA LEU A 13 -30.80 -3.55 33.22
C LEU A 13 -30.89 -4.61 34.32
N PHE A 14 -31.98 -5.39 34.31
CA PHE A 14 -32.09 -6.60 35.12
C PHE A 14 -31.02 -7.58 34.64
N CYS A 15 -29.97 -7.76 35.45
CA CYS A 15 -28.96 -8.78 35.23
C CYS A 15 -29.61 -10.16 35.43
N CYS A 16 -30.11 -10.77 34.36
CA CYS A 16 -30.44 -12.17 34.35
C CYS A 16 -29.15 -12.96 34.57
N ALA A 17 -28.98 -13.54 35.76
CA ALA A 17 -28.00 -14.61 35.97
C ALA A 17 -28.42 -15.79 35.09
N GLY A 18 -27.83 -15.87 33.90
CA GLY A 18 -27.98 -17.03 33.02
C GLY A 18 -27.45 -18.26 33.76
N MET A 19 -28.19 -19.37 33.68
CA MET A 19 -27.68 -20.68 34.07
C MET A 19 -26.39 -20.92 33.28
N ALA A 20 -25.26 -21.01 33.97
CA ALA A 20 -23.97 -21.26 33.33
C ALA A 20 -23.99 -22.66 32.73
N TYR A 21 -24.06 -22.75 31.40
CA TYR A 21 -23.78 -23.99 30.68
C TYR A 21 -22.29 -24.31 30.88
N GLY A 22 -21.96 -25.55 31.25
CA GLY A 22 -20.58 -25.98 31.29
C GLY A 22 -19.93 -25.83 29.91
N GLN A 23 -18.66 -25.42 29.90
CA GLN A 23 -17.92 -25.14 28.67
C GLN A 23 -16.95 -26.27 28.34
N VAL A 24 -16.77 -26.57 27.05
CA VAL A 24 -15.72 -27.45 26.55
C VAL A 24 -14.47 -26.61 26.30
N TRP A 25 -13.34 -27.05 26.81
CA TRP A 25 -12.04 -26.43 26.57
C TRP A 25 -11.30 -27.17 25.47
N ASN A 26 -10.76 -26.43 24.50
CA ASN A 26 -10.00 -27.00 23.40
C ASN A 26 -8.51 -26.90 23.72
N GLU A 27 -7.82 -28.01 23.53
CA GLU A 27 -6.38 -28.14 23.53
C GLU A 27 -5.68 -27.07 22.67
N LEU A 28 -4.53 -26.57 23.15
CA LEU A 28 -3.74 -25.52 22.49
C LEU A 28 -2.37 -26.07 22.05
N GLY A 29 -2.31 -26.64 20.85
CA GLY A 29 -1.11 -27.37 20.41
C GLY A 29 -1.11 -28.78 21.00
N ASP A 30 0.05 -29.32 21.30
CA ASP A 30 0.22 -30.65 21.90
C ASP A 30 0.25 -30.51 23.44
N ALA A 31 -0.59 -31.24 24.18
CA ALA A 31 -0.52 -31.23 25.64
C ALA A 31 0.59 -32.17 26.11
N GLY A 32 1.42 -31.72 27.07
CA GLY A 32 2.56 -32.53 27.45
C GLY A 32 2.22 -33.78 28.26
N ASP A 33 3.05 -34.82 28.14
CA ASP A 33 2.85 -36.16 28.74
C ASP A 33 3.02 -36.24 30.27
N LEU A 34 3.57 -35.21 30.92
CA LEU A 34 4.03 -35.28 32.32
C LEU A 34 3.51 -34.11 33.15
N PRO A 35 3.48 -34.23 34.49
CA PRO A 35 2.96 -33.19 35.38
C PRO A 35 3.54 -31.78 35.14
N VAL A 36 4.82 -31.70 34.78
CA VAL A 36 5.53 -30.44 34.54
C VAL A 36 5.17 -29.80 33.19
N SER A 37 4.76 -30.60 32.21
CA SER A 37 4.39 -30.17 30.86
C SER A 37 2.87 -30.19 30.63
N ALA A 38 2.09 -30.60 31.63
CA ALA A 38 0.64 -30.66 31.57
C ALA A 38 0.04 -29.29 31.25
N GLN A 39 -0.89 -29.26 30.30
CA GLN A 39 -1.51 -28.03 29.84
C GLN A 39 -2.59 -27.55 30.81
N ALA A 40 -2.53 -26.29 31.24
CA ALA A 40 -3.48 -25.75 32.21
C ALA A 40 -4.81 -25.37 31.54
N VAL A 41 -5.90 -25.98 32.04
CA VAL A 41 -7.28 -25.71 31.59
C VAL A 41 -7.79 -24.44 32.29
N THR A 42 -7.45 -23.30 31.69
CA THR A 42 -7.73 -21.97 32.24
C THR A 42 -9.00 -21.36 31.64
N GLY A 43 -9.76 -20.63 32.46
CA GLY A 43 -11.06 -20.07 32.09
C GLY A 43 -11.86 -19.61 33.30
N ALA A 44 -13.19 -19.52 33.17
CA ALA A 44 -14.08 -19.13 34.25
C ALA A 44 -15.33 -20.04 34.30
N GLY A 45 -15.74 -20.42 35.50
CA GLY A 45 -16.95 -21.24 35.72
C GLY A 45 -16.72 -22.74 35.57
N THR A 46 -17.80 -23.46 35.27
CA THR A 46 -17.83 -24.93 35.17
C THR A 46 -17.25 -25.43 33.86
N LEU A 47 -16.44 -26.49 33.94
CA LEU A 47 -15.84 -27.20 32.82
C LEU A 47 -16.67 -28.46 32.52
N SER A 48 -17.28 -28.54 31.32
CA SER A 48 -18.04 -29.71 30.88
C SER A 48 -17.25 -30.70 30.04
N GLY A 49 -16.05 -30.34 29.59
CA GLY A 49 -15.16 -31.28 28.92
C GLY A 49 -13.88 -30.67 28.39
N ILE A 50 -12.98 -31.54 27.96
CA ILE A 50 -11.69 -31.22 27.32
C ILE A 50 -11.69 -31.92 25.96
N ALA A 51 -11.40 -31.18 24.89
CA ALA A 51 -11.29 -31.71 23.54
C ALA A 51 -9.86 -31.55 23.01
N GLY A 52 -9.30 -32.61 22.44
CA GLY A 52 -7.92 -32.68 21.95
C GLY A 52 -7.74 -33.67 20.81
N THR A 53 -6.49 -33.89 20.40
CA THR A 53 -6.08 -34.78 19.31
C THR A 53 -4.94 -35.70 19.73
N MET A 54 -5.13 -37.01 19.61
CA MET A 54 -4.16 -38.02 20.03
C MET A 54 -3.30 -38.55 18.86
N ASP A 55 -2.00 -38.32 18.91
CA ASP A 55 -1.01 -38.87 17.97
C ASP A 55 -0.49 -40.25 18.39
N ALA A 56 0.48 -40.80 17.63
CA ALA A 56 1.07 -42.10 17.94
C ALA A 56 2.04 -42.00 19.11
N ASN A 57 1.97 -42.94 20.06
CA ASN A 57 2.75 -42.93 21.31
C ASN A 57 2.51 -41.71 22.19
N ASP A 58 1.36 -41.07 22.01
CA ASP A 58 1.05 -39.78 22.62
C ASP A 58 0.36 -39.94 23.98
N VAL A 59 0.48 -38.90 24.80
CA VAL A 59 -0.16 -38.74 26.11
C VAL A 59 -0.47 -37.27 26.30
N ASP A 60 -1.74 -36.94 26.36
CA ASP A 60 -2.16 -35.59 26.69
C ASP A 60 -2.47 -35.50 28.18
N MET A 61 -1.73 -34.65 28.91
CA MET A 61 -1.99 -34.34 30.32
C MET A 61 -2.50 -32.91 30.51
N TYR A 62 -3.58 -32.77 31.27
CA TYR A 62 -4.22 -31.49 31.56
C TYR A 62 -4.31 -31.22 33.06
N ARG A 63 -4.03 -29.99 33.46
CA ARG A 63 -4.25 -29.51 34.84
C ARG A 63 -5.59 -28.77 34.92
N PHE A 64 -6.50 -29.22 35.77
CA PHE A 64 -7.84 -28.65 35.93
C PHE A 64 -8.27 -28.64 37.41
N LEU A 65 -9.42 -28.01 37.71
CA LEU A 65 -9.97 -27.94 39.07
C LEU A 65 -11.17 -28.88 39.21
N VAL A 66 -11.15 -29.78 40.20
CA VAL A 66 -12.35 -30.47 40.70
C VAL A 66 -12.99 -29.57 41.74
N CYS A 67 -14.14 -28.96 41.40
CA CYS A 67 -14.84 -28.02 42.26
C CYS A 67 -16.07 -28.62 42.96
N ASP A 68 -16.50 -29.81 42.53
CA ASP A 68 -17.53 -30.60 43.19
C ASP A 68 -17.18 -32.10 43.09
N ALA A 69 -16.32 -32.54 44.00
CA ALA A 69 -15.84 -33.92 44.07
C ALA A 69 -16.98 -34.93 44.26
N ALA A 70 -18.07 -34.53 44.92
CA ALA A 70 -19.23 -35.40 45.12
C ALA A 70 -19.91 -35.75 43.79
N ASN A 71 -19.85 -34.88 42.79
CA ASN A 71 -20.42 -35.07 41.45
C ASN A 71 -19.36 -35.21 40.36
N PHE A 72 -18.10 -35.49 40.73
CA PHE A 72 -17.03 -35.63 39.75
C PHE A 72 -17.24 -36.86 38.85
N SER A 73 -17.11 -36.65 37.55
CA SER A 73 -16.89 -37.73 36.59
C SER A 73 -16.09 -37.22 35.39
N ALA A 74 -15.33 -38.12 34.77
CA ALA A 74 -14.65 -37.88 33.50
C ALA A 74 -14.83 -39.12 32.61
N THR A 75 -15.29 -38.96 31.38
CA THR A 75 -15.58 -40.11 30.53
C THR A 75 -15.37 -39.83 29.05
N THR A 76 -14.87 -40.84 28.35
CA THR A 76 -14.79 -40.89 26.89
C THR A 76 -15.90 -41.77 26.30
N VAL A 77 -16.73 -42.41 27.14
CA VAL A 77 -17.85 -43.27 26.72
C VAL A 77 -18.85 -42.47 25.90
N GLY A 78 -19.09 -42.93 24.67
CA GLY A 78 -19.96 -42.24 23.71
C GLY A 78 -19.37 -40.94 23.15
N GLN A 79 -18.14 -40.58 23.52
CA GLN A 79 -17.40 -39.42 22.98
C GLN A 79 -16.39 -39.84 21.92
N VAL A 80 -15.82 -41.04 22.05
CA VAL A 80 -14.84 -41.60 21.11
C VAL A 80 -15.18 -43.05 20.73
N THR A 81 -14.61 -43.52 19.63
CA THR A 81 -14.87 -44.86 19.07
C THR A 81 -13.69 -45.84 19.24
N TRP A 82 -12.60 -45.39 19.86
CA TRP A 82 -11.38 -46.17 20.04
C TRP A 82 -11.13 -46.42 21.54
N ASP A 83 -10.18 -47.32 21.78
CA ASP A 83 -9.84 -47.89 23.07
C ASP A 83 -9.00 -46.91 23.91
N THR A 84 -9.60 -46.32 24.94
CA THR A 84 -8.98 -45.26 25.74
C THR A 84 -8.53 -45.78 27.09
N GLN A 85 -7.57 -45.08 27.69
CA GLN A 85 -7.21 -45.17 29.08
C GLN A 85 -7.30 -43.77 29.70
N LEU A 86 -8.01 -43.62 30.83
CA LEU A 86 -8.04 -42.36 31.60
C LEU A 86 -7.33 -42.52 32.94
N TRP A 87 -6.49 -41.53 33.24
CA TRP A 87 -5.64 -41.49 34.42
C TRP A 87 -5.87 -40.20 35.17
N LEU A 88 -6.00 -40.26 36.49
CA LEU A 88 -6.04 -39.08 37.36
C LEU A 88 -4.86 -39.12 38.32
N PHE A 89 -4.17 -37.99 38.46
CA PHE A 89 -3.05 -37.80 39.37
C PHE A 89 -3.29 -36.57 40.24
N SER A 90 -2.65 -36.57 41.41
CA SER A 90 -2.41 -35.34 42.18
C SER A 90 -1.50 -34.38 41.41
N THR A 91 -1.43 -33.12 41.81
CA THR A 91 -0.55 -32.12 41.18
C THR A 91 0.94 -32.47 41.27
N THR A 92 1.33 -33.35 42.18
CA THR A 92 2.71 -33.87 42.28
C THR A 92 2.97 -35.10 41.41
N GLY A 93 1.97 -35.56 40.64
CA GLY A 93 2.09 -36.72 39.73
C GLY A 93 1.82 -38.07 40.38
N VAL A 94 1.47 -38.14 41.67
CA VAL A 94 1.10 -39.41 42.34
C VAL A 94 -0.30 -39.82 41.90
N GLY A 95 -0.48 -41.09 41.52
CA GLY A 95 -1.73 -41.62 41.00
C GLY A 95 -2.90 -41.54 41.99
N VAL A 96 -4.10 -41.27 41.48
CA VAL A 96 -5.35 -41.18 42.24
C VAL A 96 -6.32 -42.26 41.77
N VAL A 97 -6.60 -42.31 40.47
CA VAL A 97 -7.52 -43.29 39.89
C VAL A 97 -7.20 -43.56 38.43
N TYR A 98 -7.50 -44.78 37.98
CA TYR A 98 -7.35 -45.22 36.61
C TYR A 98 -8.56 -46.03 36.16
N ASN A 99 -8.89 -45.93 34.88
CA ASN A 99 -9.79 -46.86 34.20
C ASN A 99 -9.38 -47.03 32.73
N ASP A 100 -9.40 -48.28 32.26
CA ASP A 100 -9.20 -48.68 30.86
C ASP A 100 -10.57 -48.77 30.18
N ASP A 101 -11.28 -49.86 30.48
CA ASP A 101 -12.63 -50.14 30.02
C ASP A 101 -13.64 -49.72 31.08
N SER A 102 -14.63 -48.93 30.67
CA SER A 102 -15.76 -48.62 31.55
C SER A 102 -16.40 -49.91 32.05
N PRO A 103 -16.68 -50.04 33.36
CA PRO A 103 -17.36 -51.21 33.93
C PRO A 103 -18.75 -51.50 33.31
N ALA A 104 -19.29 -50.57 32.53
CA ALA A 104 -20.50 -50.75 31.74
C ALA A 104 -20.31 -51.60 30.46
N GLY A 105 -19.09 -52.06 30.16
CA GLY A 105 -18.80 -53.01 29.07
C GLY A 105 -18.40 -52.37 27.74
N THR A 106 -17.73 -51.22 27.77
CA THR A 106 -17.21 -50.51 26.58
C THR A 106 -15.70 -50.35 26.64
N LEU A 107 -15.04 -50.23 25.48
CA LEU A 107 -13.59 -49.94 25.37
C LEU A 107 -13.21 -48.50 25.73
N GLN A 108 -14.19 -47.66 26.07
CA GLN A 108 -13.95 -46.29 26.51
C GLN A 108 -13.94 -46.23 28.02
N SER A 109 -13.13 -45.32 28.56
CA SER A 109 -12.90 -45.19 29.99
C SER A 109 -13.90 -44.27 30.67
N ARG A 110 -14.09 -44.53 31.97
CA ARG A 110 -14.88 -43.69 32.85
C ARG A 110 -14.29 -43.66 34.25
N LEU A 111 -13.98 -42.45 34.71
CA LEU A 111 -13.63 -42.13 36.09
C LEU A 111 -14.85 -41.53 36.80
N THR A 112 -15.03 -41.88 38.05
CA THR A 112 -16.09 -41.40 38.94
C THR A 112 -15.51 -40.77 40.20
N ASN A 113 -16.38 -40.36 41.10
CA ASN A 113 -16.00 -39.82 42.40
C ASN A 113 -15.49 -40.88 43.39
N LEU A 114 -15.42 -42.16 43.02
CA LEU A 114 -15.13 -43.26 43.94
C LEU A 114 -13.78 -43.12 44.67
N PHE A 115 -12.77 -42.58 43.98
CA PHE A 115 -11.40 -42.45 44.49
C PHE A 115 -10.92 -41.00 44.58
N VAL A 116 -11.76 -40.01 44.25
CA VAL A 116 -11.40 -38.59 44.27
C VAL A 116 -11.67 -38.03 45.67
N PRO A 117 -10.64 -37.73 46.47
CA PRO A 117 -10.81 -37.55 47.93
C PRO A 117 -11.41 -36.19 48.32
N ALA A 118 -11.22 -35.14 47.52
CA ALA A 118 -11.65 -33.79 47.85
C ALA A 118 -11.72 -32.89 46.61
N ASN A 119 -12.33 -31.72 46.78
CA ASN A 119 -12.17 -30.61 45.84
C ASN A 119 -10.71 -30.17 45.82
N GLY A 120 -10.18 -29.83 44.65
CA GLY A 120 -8.80 -29.46 44.49
C GLY A 120 -8.35 -29.52 43.03
N GLU A 121 -7.10 -29.14 42.79
CA GLU A 121 -6.50 -29.27 41.48
C GLU A 121 -5.98 -30.69 41.27
N TYR A 122 -6.19 -31.20 40.05
CA TYR A 122 -5.77 -32.52 39.63
C TYR A 122 -5.17 -32.46 38.23
N LEU A 123 -4.42 -33.50 37.89
CA LEU A 123 -3.96 -33.77 36.54
C LEU A 123 -4.78 -34.93 35.98
N ILE A 124 -5.38 -34.74 34.81
CA ILE A 124 -5.99 -35.84 34.06
C ILE A 124 -5.13 -36.12 32.84
N ALA A 125 -4.84 -37.40 32.58
CA ALA A 125 -4.19 -37.82 31.36
C ALA A 125 -5.11 -38.77 30.58
N ILE A 126 -5.05 -38.67 29.26
CA ILE A 126 -5.68 -39.63 28.34
C ILE A 126 -4.60 -40.29 27.50
N THR A 127 -4.74 -41.59 27.35
CA THR A 127 -3.91 -42.37 26.43
C THR A 127 -4.77 -43.34 25.64
N ARG A 128 -4.18 -43.95 24.61
CA ARG A 128 -4.77 -45.13 23.96
C ARG A 128 -4.31 -46.39 24.70
N TYR A 129 -5.15 -47.41 24.77
CA TYR A 129 -4.70 -48.76 25.14
C TYR A 129 -3.50 -49.14 24.25
N ASN A 130 -2.33 -49.53 24.74
CA ASN A 130 -1.91 -50.05 26.04
C ASN A 130 -0.73 -49.18 26.55
N ARG A 131 -0.91 -47.86 26.68
CA ARG A 131 0.13 -46.89 27.01
C ARG A 131 0.10 -46.60 28.51
N ASP A 132 1.01 -47.24 29.24
CA ASP A 132 0.90 -47.37 30.70
C ASP A 132 1.86 -46.45 31.47
N ALA A 133 1.37 -45.86 32.56
CA ALA A 133 2.15 -44.98 33.42
C ALA A 133 3.16 -45.76 34.29
N VAL A 134 4.42 -45.32 34.29
CA VAL A 134 5.49 -45.87 35.15
C VAL A 134 6.19 -44.79 35.96
N ASP A 135 6.75 -45.20 37.10
CA ASP A 135 7.59 -44.34 37.93
C ASP A 135 9.02 -44.23 37.40
N ALA A 136 9.87 -43.46 38.10
CA ALA A 136 11.26 -43.24 37.70
C ALA A 136 12.14 -44.51 37.71
N SER A 137 11.68 -45.59 38.36
CA SER A 137 12.32 -46.91 38.36
C SER A 137 11.69 -47.86 37.34
N ASN A 138 10.90 -47.31 36.40
CA ASN A 138 10.16 -48.03 35.37
C ASN A 138 9.21 -49.10 35.96
N GLN A 139 8.67 -48.84 37.15
CA GLN A 139 7.66 -49.68 37.79
C GLN A 139 6.26 -49.14 37.47
N LEU A 140 5.36 -50.04 37.08
CA LEU A 140 3.97 -49.69 36.79
C LEU A 140 3.28 -49.06 38.00
N LEU A 141 2.56 -47.95 37.80
CA LEU A 141 1.72 -47.35 38.83
C LEU A 141 0.43 -48.16 39.04
N TRP A 142 -0.10 -48.77 37.97
CA TRP A 142 -1.22 -49.70 38.00
C TRP A 142 -0.85 -51.01 37.31
N LEU A 143 -1.29 -52.15 37.83
CA LEU A 143 -1.12 -53.44 37.16
C LEU A 143 -1.97 -53.49 35.89
N ASN A 144 -1.53 -54.22 34.86
CA ASN A 144 -2.26 -54.26 33.59
C ASN A 144 -3.69 -54.82 33.71
N ALA A 145 -3.97 -55.73 34.65
CA ALA A 145 -5.31 -56.31 34.82
C ALA A 145 -5.83 -56.12 36.26
N PRO A 146 -7.16 -56.07 36.49
CA PRO A 146 -8.24 -56.12 35.49
C PRO A 146 -8.48 -54.78 34.75
N PHE A 147 -8.86 -54.86 33.46
CA PHE A 147 -9.07 -53.69 32.59
C PHE A 147 -10.42 -52.98 32.84
N ASN A 148 -11.46 -53.76 33.14
CA ASN A 148 -12.85 -53.28 33.26
C ASN A 148 -13.26 -52.79 34.65
N VAL A 149 -12.30 -52.26 35.40
CA VAL A 149 -12.49 -51.81 36.78
C VAL A 149 -11.86 -50.44 36.96
N GLU A 150 -12.61 -49.50 37.53
CA GLU A 150 -12.06 -48.24 38.04
C GLU A 150 -11.36 -48.52 39.36
N ARG A 151 -10.09 -48.08 39.51
CA ARG A 151 -9.28 -48.46 40.68
C ARG A 151 -8.20 -47.44 41.05
N ALA A 152 -7.88 -47.43 42.33
CA ALA A 152 -6.70 -46.78 42.87
C ALA A 152 -5.39 -47.47 42.39
N PRO A 153 -4.23 -46.78 42.44
CA PRO A 153 -2.93 -47.38 42.13
C PRO A 153 -2.66 -48.69 42.88
N ASP A 154 -2.35 -49.75 42.15
CA ASP A 154 -2.11 -51.09 42.68
C ASP A 154 -0.81 -51.75 42.16
N GLY A 155 -0.02 -51.01 41.38
CA GLY A 155 1.26 -51.46 40.85
C GLY A 155 2.44 -51.26 41.80
N PRO A 156 3.62 -51.84 41.48
CA PRO A 156 4.84 -51.70 42.27
C PRO A 156 5.32 -50.23 42.42
N GLY A 157 4.97 -49.35 41.47
CA GLY A 157 5.26 -47.92 41.51
C GLY A 157 4.15 -47.05 42.11
N ALA A 158 3.08 -47.64 42.68
CA ALA A 158 1.86 -46.96 43.09
C ALA A 158 2.05 -45.74 44.01
N ALA A 159 3.08 -45.74 44.86
CA ALA A 159 3.37 -44.65 45.79
C ALA A 159 4.16 -43.48 45.17
N ASN A 160 4.67 -43.67 43.95
CA ASN A 160 5.59 -42.74 43.30
C ASN A 160 4.88 -41.90 42.24
N PRO A 161 5.41 -40.71 41.92
CA PRO A 161 4.87 -39.92 40.82
C PRO A 161 5.18 -40.57 39.46
N VAL A 162 4.27 -40.37 38.50
CA VAL A 162 4.51 -40.73 37.09
C VAL A 162 5.76 -40.01 36.58
N ALA A 163 6.65 -40.76 35.94
CA ALA A 163 7.90 -40.23 35.39
C ALA A 163 8.05 -40.49 33.89
N SER A 164 7.41 -41.55 33.37
CA SER A 164 7.36 -41.86 31.95
C SER A 164 6.22 -42.82 31.65
N TRP A 165 6.11 -43.21 30.37
CA TRP A 165 5.09 -44.11 29.87
C TRP A 165 5.74 -45.23 29.06
N VAL A 166 5.20 -46.44 29.17
CA VAL A 166 5.71 -47.63 28.46
C VAL A 166 4.75 -48.12 27.39
N ASN A 167 5.26 -49.01 26.53
CA ASN A 167 4.60 -49.54 25.35
C ASN A 167 4.34 -48.48 24.26
N THR A 168 3.92 -48.97 23.10
CA THR A 168 3.69 -48.14 21.91
C THR A 168 2.25 -48.23 21.44
N THR A 169 1.76 -47.13 20.88
CA THR A 169 0.37 -46.97 20.40
C THR A 169 0.35 -46.28 19.04
N VAL A 170 -0.71 -46.54 18.28
CA VAL A 170 -1.04 -45.81 17.05
C VAL A 170 -1.92 -44.59 17.36
N SER A 171 -1.93 -43.60 16.46
CA SER A 171 -2.73 -42.36 16.63
C SER A 171 -4.22 -42.64 16.84
N GLY A 172 -4.78 -42.05 17.90
CA GLY A 172 -6.20 -42.12 18.27
C GLY A 172 -7.07 -41.11 17.52
N GLY A 173 -6.50 -40.00 17.04
CA GLY A 173 -7.25 -38.90 16.41
C GLY A 173 -7.98 -38.04 17.45
N THR A 174 -9.02 -37.32 17.03
CA THR A 174 -9.74 -36.39 17.91
C THR A 174 -10.47 -37.12 19.04
N TYR A 175 -10.46 -36.53 20.24
CA TYR A 175 -11.24 -37.01 21.38
C TYR A 175 -11.94 -35.89 22.15
N THR A 176 -12.88 -36.28 23.00
CA THR A 176 -13.44 -35.42 24.03
C THR A 176 -13.58 -36.21 25.32
N ILE A 177 -13.08 -35.63 26.42
CA ILE A 177 -13.34 -36.10 27.78
C ILE A 177 -14.52 -35.29 28.30
N ALA A 178 -15.70 -35.90 28.39
CA ALA A 178 -16.87 -35.27 29.00
C ALA A 178 -16.73 -35.28 30.53
N MET A 179 -17.00 -34.16 31.18
CA MET A 179 -16.74 -33.98 32.61
C MET A 179 -17.95 -33.40 33.38
N THR A 180 -18.08 -33.82 34.64
CA THR A 180 -18.98 -33.21 35.63
C THR A 180 -18.21 -32.93 36.92
N GLY A 181 -18.66 -31.98 37.73
CA GLY A 181 -17.98 -31.60 38.97
C GLY A 181 -16.62 -30.89 38.79
N SER A 182 -16.31 -30.52 37.54
CA SER A 182 -15.07 -29.85 37.13
C SER A 182 -15.29 -28.36 36.86
N CYS A 183 -14.25 -27.57 37.11
CA CYS A 183 -14.20 -26.13 36.86
C CYS A 183 -12.89 -25.77 36.16
N PHE A 184 -12.90 -24.62 35.49
CA PHE A 184 -11.66 -24.01 35.02
C PHE A 184 -10.78 -23.61 36.19
N ILE A 185 -9.46 -23.69 36.00
CA ILE A 185 -8.53 -22.96 36.84
C ILE A 185 -8.74 -21.48 36.51
N ALA A 186 -9.12 -20.68 37.51
CA ALA A 186 -9.30 -19.25 37.31
C ALA A 186 -8.02 -18.69 36.67
N GLY A 187 -8.14 -18.14 35.46
CA GLY A 187 -7.02 -17.44 34.81
C GLY A 187 -6.49 -16.40 35.80
N GLY A 188 -5.17 -16.34 35.97
CA GLY A 188 -4.53 -15.39 36.88
C GLY A 188 -4.96 -13.94 36.62
N PRO A 189 -4.64 -13.01 37.52
CA PRO A 189 -5.03 -11.61 37.36
C PRO A 189 -4.57 -11.06 35.99
N THR A 190 -5.45 -10.28 35.36
CA THR A 190 -5.20 -9.63 34.07
C THR A 190 -5.04 -8.13 34.24
N GLY A 191 -4.38 -7.50 33.27
CA GLY A 191 -4.07 -6.08 33.28
C GLY A 191 -3.74 -5.55 31.89
N ALA A 192 -3.50 -4.25 31.79
CA ALA A 192 -3.15 -3.60 30.55
C ALA A 192 -1.78 -4.05 30.03
N CYS A 193 -1.76 -4.47 28.77
CA CYS A 193 -0.56 -4.76 28.01
C CYS A 193 -0.41 -3.75 26.89
N CYS A 194 0.56 -2.85 27.01
CA CYS A 194 0.83 -1.82 26.01
C CYS A 194 1.76 -2.38 24.92
N LEU A 195 1.27 -2.45 23.68
CA LEU A 195 1.95 -3.06 22.55
C LEU A 195 2.57 -1.99 21.63
N GLY A 196 3.82 -2.25 21.23
CA GLY A 196 4.65 -1.43 20.35
C GLY A 196 5.14 -0.14 21.01
N ALA A 197 6.45 0.15 20.99
CA ALA A 197 7.02 1.23 21.79
C ALA A 197 6.63 2.63 21.26
N PRO A 198 6.02 3.51 22.08
CA PRO A 198 5.76 3.41 23.53
C PRO A 198 4.30 3.07 23.91
N GLY A 199 3.43 2.74 22.94
CA GLY A 199 2.10 2.18 23.16
C GLY A 199 1.14 2.51 22.03
N TYR A 200 1.20 1.78 20.90
CA TYR A 200 0.29 2.02 19.76
C TYR A 200 -1.06 1.32 19.91
N SER A 201 -1.10 0.24 20.69
CA SER A 201 -2.32 -0.52 20.97
C SER A 201 -2.26 -1.12 22.37
N CYS A 202 -3.42 -1.47 22.92
CA CYS A 202 -3.51 -2.09 24.24
C CYS A 202 -4.53 -3.22 24.26
N ILE A 203 -4.17 -4.31 24.93
CA ILE A 203 -5.07 -5.42 25.24
C ILE A 203 -5.06 -5.67 26.75
N THR A 204 -6.16 -6.21 27.27
CA THR A 204 -6.20 -6.71 28.65
C THR A 204 -5.88 -8.20 28.64
N THR A 205 -4.75 -8.60 29.22
CA THR A 205 -4.28 -9.99 29.19
C THR A 205 -3.42 -10.29 30.42
N SER A 206 -2.91 -11.52 30.54
CA SER A 206 -2.00 -11.90 31.62
C SER A 206 -0.60 -11.32 31.40
N SER A 207 0.22 -11.27 32.46
CA SER A 207 1.62 -10.82 32.36
C SER A 207 2.46 -11.68 31.39
N SER A 208 2.25 -13.00 31.39
CA SER A 208 2.95 -13.93 30.49
C SER A 208 2.52 -13.74 29.04
N SER A 209 1.21 -13.66 28.78
CA SER A 209 0.69 -13.39 27.44
C SER A 209 1.14 -12.02 26.92
N CYS A 210 1.26 -11.02 27.80
CA CYS A 210 1.78 -9.71 27.42
C CYS A 210 3.26 -9.77 27.00
N ALA A 211 4.09 -10.52 27.74
CA ALA A 211 5.49 -10.74 27.38
C ALA A 211 5.63 -11.47 26.04
N THR A 212 4.80 -12.50 25.78
CA THR A 212 4.75 -13.20 24.50
C THR A 212 4.34 -12.28 23.35
N ALA A 213 3.42 -11.34 23.59
CA ALA A 213 3.01 -10.34 22.61
C ALA A 213 4.04 -9.22 22.40
N GLY A 214 5.20 -9.27 23.09
CA GLY A 214 6.23 -8.22 23.01
C GLY A 214 5.81 -6.89 23.63
N GLY A 215 4.82 -6.91 24.52
CA GLY A 215 4.26 -5.73 25.17
C GLY A 215 4.89 -5.39 26.52
N THR A 216 4.56 -4.20 27.03
CA THR A 216 4.87 -3.81 28.41
C THR A 216 3.63 -3.98 29.28
N TYR A 217 3.71 -4.86 30.28
CA TYR A 217 2.62 -5.10 31.22
C TYR A 217 2.62 -4.06 32.34
N LEU A 218 1.49 -3.39 32.59
CA LEU A 218 1.39 -2.34 33.60
C LEU A 218 0.97 -2.84 34.99
N GLY A 219 0.84 -4.15 35.16
CA GLY A 219 0.42 -4.79 36.40
C GLY A 219 -1.08 -5.12 36.44
N ASP A 220 -1.45 -5.91 37.44
CA ASP A 220 -2.79 -6.45 37.57
C ASP A 220 -3.84 -5.37 37.85
N GLY A 221 -5.01 -5.47 37.20
CA GLY A 221 -6.10 -4.50 37.34
C GLY A 221 -5.83 -3.13 36.69
N SER A 222 -4.70 -2.96 36.01
CA SER A 222 -4.40 -1.74 35.26
C SER A 222 -5.30 -1.62 34.02
N LEU A 223 -5.69 -0.38 33.70
CA LEU A 223 -6.55 -0.06 32.56
C LEU A 223 -5.73 0.34 31.34
N CYS A 224 -6.21 0.00 30.15
CA CYS A 224 -5.56 0.39 28.89
C CYS A 224 -5.43 1.92 28.72
N SER A 225 -6.27 2.71 29.39
CA SER A 225 -6.15 4.17 29.45
C SER A 225 -4.87 4.66 30.14
N SER A 226 -4.19 3.78 30.88
CA SER A 226 -2.92 4.08 31.56
C SER A 226 -1.69 3.85 30.68
N CYS A 227 -1.86 3.31 29.46
CA CYS A 227 -0.76 3.22 28.50
C CYS A 227 -0.33 4.63 28.07
N PRO A 228 0.99 4.91 27.92
CA PRO A 228 1.45 6.17 27.38
C PRO A 228 0.88 6.39 25.98
N PRO A 229 0.41 7.61 25.65
CA PRO A 229 -0.02 7.91 24.29
C PRO A 229 1.18 7.77 23.32
N PRO A 230 0.93 7.35 22.07
CA PRO A 230 1.98 7.28 21.07
C PRO A 230 2.59 8.67 20.83
N PRO A 231 3.91 8.76 20.60
CA PRO A 231 4.60 10.02 20.45
C PRO A 231 4.16 10.66 19.15
N THR A 232 3.96 11.96 19.21
CA THR A 232 3.61 12.77 18.05
C THR A 232 4.79 13.64 17.63
N GLY A 233 4.75 14.08 16.39
CA GLY A 233 5.74 14.94 15.78
C GLY A 233 5.16 15.63 14.56
N ALA A 234 5.92 16.55 14.00
CA ALA A 234 5.54 17.27 12.80
C ALA A 234 5.43 16.31 11.61
N CYS A 235 4.31 16.42 10.90
CA CYS A 235 4.02 15.73 9.66
C CYS A 235 3.88 16.77 8.54
N CYS A 236 4.82 16.79 7.61
CA CYS A 236 4.78 17.65 6.44
C CYS A 236 3.91 16.99 5.36
N LEU A 237 2.74 17.55 5.10
CA LEU A 237 1.79 17.05 4.12
C LEU A 237 2.13 17.54 2.71
N ASN A 238 1.62 16.83 1.70
CA ASN A 238 1.89 17.13 0.30
C ASN A 238 1.28 18.43 -0.20
N ASP A 239 0.34 19.04 0.54
CA ASP A 239 -0.20 20.37 0.27
C ASP A 239 0.66 21.50 0.88
N GLY A 240 1.77 21.15 1.54
CA GLY A 240 2.67 22.06 2.22
C GLY A 240 2.19 22.47 3.62
N THR A 241 1.07 21.94 4.10
CA THR A 241 0.66 22.13 5.50
C THR A 241 1.44 21.22 6.43
N CYS A 242 1.48 21.60 7.71
CA CYS A 242 2.08 20.77 8.76
C CYS A 242 1.07 20.46 9.85
N GLN A 243 1.00 19.19 10.24
CA GLN A 243 0.16 18.71 11.34
C GLN A 243 1.00 17.96 12.37
N THR A 244 0.58 17.99 13.64
CA THR A 244 1.21 17.16 14.69
C THR A 244 0.48 15.83 14.76
N LEU A 245 1.09 14.78 14.21
CA LEU A 245 0.50 13.44 14.08
C LEU A 245 1.44 12.38 14.68
N THR A 246 0.96 11.16 14.86
CA THR A 246 1.85 10.01 15.08
C THR A 246 2.56 9.64 13.78
N GLN A 247 3.67 8.92 13.85
CA GLN A 247 4.38 8.47 12.64
C GLN A 247 3.48 7.71 11.67
N LEU A 248 2.68 6.76 12.19
CA LEU A 248 1.76 5.97 11.38
C LEU A 248 0.69 6.85 10.72
N ALA A 249 0.05 7.73 11.49
CA ALA A 249 -0.97 8.63 10.95
C ALA A 249 -0.38 9.58 9.90
N CYS A 250 0.87 10.02 10.07
CA CYS A 250 1.56 10.84 9.08
C CYS A 250 1.79 10.10 7.75
N ILE A 251 2.25 8.86 7.82
CA ILE A 251 2.45 8.01 6.63
C ILE A 251 1.11 7.73 5.94
N THR A 252 0.03 7.44 6.70
CA THR A 252 -1.32 7.25 6.15
C THR A 252 -1.85 8.51 5.48
N ALA A 253 -1.46 9.69 5.96
CA ALA A 253 -1.79 10.98 5.33
C ALA A 253 -0.88 11.31 4.12
N ASN A 254 -0.05 10.36 3.66
CA ASN A 254 0.97 10.54 2.62
C ASN A 254 1.94 11.69 2.92
N GLY A 255 2.18 11.98 4.21
CA GLY A 255 3.10 13.01 4.67
C GLY A 255 4.47 12.48 5.06
N THR A 256 5.43 13.39 5.19
CA THR A 256 6.79 13.08 5.68
C THR A 256 6.88 13.41 7.17
N TYR A 257 7.19 12.40 7.99
CA TYR A 257 7.30 12.56 9.44
C TYR A 257 8.69 13.09 9.83
N ALA A 258 8.75 14.25 10.49
CA ALA A 258 10.00 14.90 10.86
C ALA A 258 10.67 14.30 12.12
N GLY A 259 9.98 13.38 12.81
CA GLY A 259 10.47 12.72 14.02
C GLY A 259 9.69 13.12 15.29
N ASN A 260 9.82 12.29 16.32
CA ASN A 260 9.10 12.48 17.59
C ASN A 260 9.50 13.79 18.28
N GLY A 261 8.51 14.56 18.73
CA GLY A 261 8.73 15.81 19.46
C GLY A 261 9.15 17.00 18.59
N VAL A 262 9.37 16.82 17.28
CA VAL A 262 9.62 17.94 16.36
C VAL A 262 8.33 18.74 16.19
N LEU A 263 8.39 20.04 16.47
CA LEU A 263 7.26 20.96 16.29
C LEU A 263 7.14 21.38 14.83
N CYS A 264 5.92 21.62 14.35
CA CYS A 264 5.69 22.06 12.96
C CYS A 264 6.46 23.32 12.58
N ALA A 265 6.62 24.26 13.51
CA ALA A 265 7.40 25.48 13.29
C ALA A 265 8.91 25.22 13.08
N ALA A 266 9.43 24.08 13.55
CA ALA A 266 10.83 23.71 13.43
C ALA A 266 11.08 22.67 12.32
N ALA A 267 10.01 22.08 11.75
CA ALA A 267 10.11 21.02 10.75
C ALA A 267 10.52 21.52 9.35
N ASN A 268 10.47 22.83 9.10
CA ASN A 268 10.80 23.45 7.82
C ASN A 268 10.09 22.74 6.64
N CYS A 269 8.80 22.46 6.79
CA CYS A 269 8.04 21.77 5.75
C CYS A 269 8.10 22.54 4.41
N PRO A 270 8.25 21.84 3.28
CA PRO A 270 8.25 22.49 1.96
C PRO A 270 6.94 23.27 1.77
N PRO A 271 7.00 24.53 1.32
CA PRO A 271 5.80 25.33 1.15
C PRO A 271 4.93 24.79 0.01
N GLY A 272 3.62 24.90 0.22
CA GLY A 272 2.61 24.62 -0.80
C GLY A 272 2.52 25.75 -1.84
N GLY A 273 1.88 25.48 -2.97
CA GLY A 273 1.73 26.38 -4.10
C GLY A 273 0.87 25.75 -5.20
N ALA A 274 0.51 26.52 -6.22
CA ALA A 274 -0.35 26.05 -7.31
C ALA A 274 0.37 25.00 -8.16
N CYS A 275 -0.23 23.82 -8.22
CA CYS A 275 0.10 22.74 -9.12
C CYS A 275 -1.00 22.57 -10.15
N CYS A 276 -0.71 22.92 -11.40
CA CYS A 276 -1.69 22.96 -12.47
C CYS A 276 -1.66 21.68 -13.32
N PHE A 277 -2.81 21.06 -13.51
CA PHE A 277 -3.07 20.03 -14.52
C PHE A 277 -4.00 20.65 -15.55
N PHE A 278 -3.42 21.50 -16.42
CA PHE A 278 -4.14 22.39 -17.32
C PHE A 278 -5.11 23.30 -16.56
N ALA A 279 -6.41 23.23 -16.85
CA ALA A 279 -7.42 24.07 -16.21
C ALA A 279 -7.71 23.70 -14.74
N THR A 280 -7.28 22.52 -14.28
CA THR A 280 -7.46 22.10 -12.88
C THR A 280 -6.22 22.40 -12.05
N CYS A 281 -6.42 22.71 -10.77
CA CYS A 281 -5.33 23.11 -9.88
C CYS A 281 -5.51 22.53 -8.49
N SER A 282 -4.41 22.13 -7.88
CA SER A 282 -4.33 21.77 -6.46
C SER A 282 -3.16 22.49 -5.82
N THR A 283 -3.27 22.76 -4.51
CA THR A 283 -2.13 23.23 -3.74
C THR A 283 -1.29 22.02 -3.35
N LEU A 284 -0.09 21.90 -3.90
CA LEU A 284 0.85 20.81 -3.60
C LEU A 284 2.21 21.39 -3.21
N THR A 285 3.17 20.59 -2.79
CA THR A 285 4.60 20.96 -2.76
C THR A 285 5.20 20.80 -4.15
N SER A 286 6.37 21.39 -4.42
CA SER A 286 7.03 21.24 -5.72
C SER A 286 7.29 19.76 -6.09
N ALA A 287 7.75 18.96 -5.12
CA ALA A 287 8.00 17.54 -5.31
C ALA A 287 6.72 16.75 -5.55
N ALA A 288 5.67 16.99 -4.76
CA ALA A 288 4.37 16.33 -4.95
C ALA A 288 3.70 16.73 -6.28
N CYS A 289 3.88 17.98 -6.71
CA CYS A 289 3.41 18.47 -7.99
C CYS A 289 4.10 17.75 -9.16
N ALA A 290 5.43 17.68 -9.12
CA ALA A 290 6.22 16.97 -10.13
C ALA A 290 5.87 15.46 -10.18
N ALA A 291 5.71 14.82 -9.02
CA ALA A 291 5.36 13.40 -8.92
C ALA A 291 3.99 13.08 -9.53
N GLN A 292 3.05 14.03 -9.48
CA GLN A 292 1.73 13.89 -10.12
C GLN A 292 1.73 14.33 -11.59
N GLY A 293 2.81 14.94 -12.07
CA GLY A 293 2.86 15.48 -13.43
C GLY A 293 2.12 16.81 -13.58
N GLY A 294 2.10 17.65 -12.56
CA GLY A 294 1.54 19.01 -12.67
C GLY A 294 2.62 20.04 -13.00
N ALA A 295 2.19 21.19 -13.53
CA ALA A 295 3.02 22.38 -13.70
C ALA A 295 3.04 23.20 -12.40
N TRP A 296 4.22 23.32 -11.80
CA TRP A 296 4.41 24.05 -10.54
C TRP A 296 4.63 25.55 -10.77
N LEU A 297 3.78 26.40 -10.21
CA LEU A 297 3.86 27.86 -10.38
C LEU A 297 4.69 28.58 -9.30
N GLY A 298 5.35 27.82 -8.41
CA GLY A 298 6.16 28.38 -7.32
C GLY A 298 5.47 28.34 -5.95
N ALA A 299 6.29 28.45 -4.90
CA ALA A 299 5.81 28.45 -3.52
C ALA A 299 4.87 29.63 -3.24
N GLY A 300 3.75 29.37 -2.57
CA GLY A 300 2.74 30.37 -2.20
C GLY A 300 1.84 30.86 -3.34
N SER A 301 2.02 30.35 -4.57
CA SER A 301 1.14 30.69 -5.70
C SER A 301 -0.28 30.15 -5.48
N ALA A 302 -1.29 30.90 -5.94
CA ALA A 302 -2.70 30.55 -5.77
C ALA A 302 -3.28 29.84 -7.00
N CYS A 303 -4.19 28.88 -6.77
CA CYS A 303 -4.97 28.27 -7.83
C CYS A 303 -5.99 29.28 -8.39
N GLY A 304 -5.76 29.77 -9.60
CA GLY A 304 -6.62 30.77 -10.25
C GLY A 304 -6.05 31.31 -11.57
N SER A 305 -4.77 31.09 -11.80
CA SER A 305 -4.06 31.52 -13.01
C SER A 305 -3.33 30.35 -13.67
N CYS A 306 -3.95 29.17 -13.69
CA CYS A 306 -3.33 28.03 -14.35
C CYS A 306 -3.22 28.30 -15.85
N PRO A 307 -2.02 28.13 -16.43
CA PRO A 307 -1.82 28.34 -17.84
C PRO A 307 -2.70 27.39 -18.68
N THR A 308 -3.35 27.94 -19.70
CA THR A 308 -4.18 27.16 -20.62
C THR A 308 -3.28 26.48 -21.65
N PRO A 309 -3.44 25.16 -21.88
CA PRO A 309 -2.73 24.50 -22.98
C PRO A 309 -3.22 25.03 -24.33
N TYR A 310 -2.38 24.86 -25.35
CA TYR A 310 -2.81 25.00 -26.73
C TYR A 310 -3.79 23.88 -27.08
N ALA A 311 -4.92 24.22 -27.70
CA ALA A 311 -5.87 23.23 -28.20
C ALA A 311 -5.62 23.04 -29.69
N GLU A 312 -5.46 21.78 -30.10
CA GLU A 312 -5.39 21.37 -31.50
C GLU A 312 -6.55 21.95 -32.32
N THR A 313 -6.25 22.44 -33.53
CA THR A 313 -7.24 23.08 -34.41
C THR A 313 -7.56 22.24 -35.64
N GLY A 314 -8.11 21.05 -35.41
CA GLY A 314 -8.45 20.10 -36.46
C GLY A 314 -7.62 18.84 -36.32
N ASP A 315 -7.12 18.34 -37.44
CA ASP A 315 -6.07 17.31 -37.50
C ASP A 315 -4.74 18.03 -37.62
N ALA A 316 -3.82 17.79 -36.68
CA ALA A 316 -2.52 18.45 -36.66
C ALA A 316 -1.58 18.00 -37.78
N GLY A 317 -1.93 16.96 -38.53
CA GLY A 317 -1.12 16.36 -39.57
C GLY A 317 0.08 15.59 -39.00
N ASP A 318 0.69 14.74 -39.82
CA ASP A 318 1.69 13.77 -39.37
C ASP A 318 3.13 14.04 -39.88
N LEU A 319 3.34 15.09 -40.68
CA LEU A 319 4.64 15.41 -41.28
C LEU A 319 5.05 16.86 -41.03
N PRO A 320 6.35 17.21 -41.09
CA PRO A 320 6.81 18.58 -40.88
C PRO A 320 6.14 19.62 -41.78
N ALA A 321 5.72 19.22 -42.98
CA ALA A 321 5.03 20.09 -43.94
C ALA A 321 3.53 20.29 -43.64
N THR A 322 2.92 19.36 -42.93
CA THR A 322 1.49 19.37 -42.55
C THR A 322 1.28 19.71 -41.07
N ALA A 323 2.35 19.71 -40.28
CA ALA A 323 2.35 19.94 -38.85
C ALA A 323 1.65 21.25 -38.46
N GLU A 324 0.80 21.17 -37.45
CA GLU A 324 0.13 22.32 -36.88
C GLU A 324 1.13 23.26 -36.19
N SER A 325 1.11 24.52 -36.60
CA SER A 325 1.97 25.55 -36.01
C SER A 325 1.35 26.07 -34.72
N VAL A 326 2.02 25.83 -33.58
CA VAL A 326 1.56 26.27 -32.26
C VAL A 326 1.87 27.76 -32.06
N ASN A 327 1.01 28.59 -32.66
CA ASN A 327 1.13 30.04 -32.67
C ASN A 327 0.55 30.67 -31.40
N GLY A 328 1.15 31.76 -30.95
CA GLY A 328 0.81 32.44 -29.69
C GLY A 328 2.00 33.22 -29.13
N SER A 329 1.93 33.64 -27.87
CA SER A 329 3.00 34.38 -27.20
C SER A 329 3.30 33.82 -25.81
N GLY A 330 4.58 33.76 -25.44
CA GLY A 330 5.01 33.35 -24.11
C GLY A 330 5.22 31.84 -23.98
N THR A 331 5.22 31.35 -22.74
CA THR A 331 5.45 29.94 -22.42
C THR A 331 4.31 29.06 -22.91
N LEU A 332 4.68 27.96 -23.58
CA LEU A 332 3.76 26.90 -23.96
C LEU A 332 3.81 25.82 -22.89
N VAL A 333 2.74 25.70 -22.12
CA VAL A 333 2.66 24.78 -20.97
C VAL A 333 2.16 23.38 -21.33
N GLY A 334 1.65 23.23 -22.54
CA GLY A 334 1.13 21.97 -23.02
C GLY A 334 0.22 22.11 -24.23
N ILE A 335 -0.14 20.96 -24.78
CA ILE A 335 -0.99 20.79 -25.95
C ILE A 335 -2.08 19.77 -25.58
N VAL A 336 -3.32 20.00 -26.00
CA VAL A 336 -4.42 19.04 -25.89
C VAL A 336 -5.02 18.81 -27.27
N GLY A 337 -5.35 17.55 -27.57
CA GLY A 337 -5.82 17.14 -28.88
C GLY A 337 -6.55 15.80 -28.88
N ASN A 338 -6.87 15.28 -30.06
CA ASN A 338 -7.54 14.01 -30.26
C ASN A 338 -6.92 13.22 -31.42
N LEU A 339 -6.39 12.04 -31.13
CA LEU A 339 -5.92 11.13 -32.17
C LEU A 339 -7.11 10.37 -32.77
N GLY A 340 -7.21 10.34 -34.09
CA GLY A 340 -8.06 9.43 -34.84
C GLY A 340 -7.58 7.97 -34.81
N THR A 341 -8.27 7.11 -35.57
CA THR A 341 -7.85 5.71 -35.77
C THR A 341 -6.66 5.65 -36.73
N GLY A 342 -5.53 5.10 -36.28
CA GLY A 342 -4.32 4.97 -37.09
C GLY A 342 -3.56 6.28 -37.35
N ASP A 343 -3.83 7.27 -36.50
CA ASP A 343 -3.44 8.66 -36.64
C ASP A 343 -2.12 9.00 -35.94
N ALA A 344 -1.50 10.10 -36.36
CA ALA A 344 -0.35 10.70 -35.70
C ALA A 344 -0.43 12.22 -35.88
N ASP A 345 -0.27 12.94 -34.78
CA ASP A 345 -0.31 14.40 -34.76
C ASP A 345 1.10 14.96 -34.63
N MET A 346 1.37 16.05 -35.33
CA MET A 346 2.65 16.72 -35.31
C MET A 346 2.46 18.21 -35.10
N PHE A 347 3.14 18.73 -34.08
CA PHE A 347 3.08 20.14 -33.71
C PHE A 347 4.44 20.79 -33.92
N LYS A 348 4.46 21.91 -34.64
CA LYS A 348 5.63 22.77 -34.67
C LYS A 348 5.62 23.66 -33.42
N ILE A 349 6.67 23.55 -32.60
CA ILE A 349 6.85 24.30 -31.34
C ILE A 349 8.20 25.01 -31.31
N ASN A 350 8.33 26.03 -30.45
CA ASN A 350 9.64 26.60 -30.13
C ASN A 350 10.13 26.06 -28.79
N VAL A 351 11.33 25.46 -28.76
CA VAL A 351 12.03 25.13 -27.51
C VAL A 351 12.87 26.33 -27.11
N CYS A 352 12.44 27.05 -26.09
CA CYS A 352 13.05 28.29 -25.62
C CYS A 352 13.94 28.10 -24.38
N ASN A 353 13.89 26.92 -23.75
CA ASN A 353 14.83 26.51 -22.72
C ASN A 353 15.14 25.01 -22.85
N ALA A 354 16.06 24.69 -23.75
CA ALA A 354 16.45 23.31 -24.04
C ALA A 354 16.98 22.53 -22.82
N ALA A 355 17.62 23.23 -21.86
CA ALA A 355 18.12 22.61 -20.64
C ALA A 355 17.00 22.08 -19.72
N ASN A 356 15.82 22.71 -19.78
CA ASN A 356 14.64 22.36 -18.98
C ASN A 356 13.48 21.85 -19.85
N PHE A 357 13.77 21.40 -21.08
CA PHE A 357 12.74 20.87 -21.95
C PHE A 357 12.18 19.55 -21.39
N GLU A 358 10.85 19.44 -21.37
CA GLU A 358 10.15 18.18 -21.11
C GLU A 358 8.86 18.17 -21.93
N ALA A 359 8.50 17.01 -22.49
CA ALA A 359 7.19 16.71 -23.03
C ALA A 359 6.68 15.41 -22.39
N SER A 360 5.48 15.42 -21.78
CA SER A 360 4.96 14.24 -21.08
C SER A 360 3.45 14.09 -21.20
N THR A 361 2.97 12.88 -21.49
CA THR A 361 1.55 12.51 -21.47
C THR A 361 1.12 11.82 -20.18
N VAL A 362 2.07 11.56 -19.26
CA VAL A 362 1.84 10.82 -18.01
C VAL A 362 0.79 11.52 -17.14
N GLY A 363 -0.27 10.78 -16.81
CA GLY A 363 -1.38 11.26 -15.98
C GLY A 363 -2.40 12.17 -16.69
N LEU A 364 -2.23 12.41 -18.00
CA LEU A 364 -3.06 13.34 -18.79
C LEU A 364 -3.86 12.67 -19.90
N THR A 365 -3.61 11.39 -20.16
CA THR A 365 -4.34 10.60 -21.16
C THR A 365 -4.49 9.15 -20.72
N THR A 366 -5.47 8.47 -21.31
CA THR A 366 -5.66 7.01 -21.20
C THR A 366 -5.21 6.27 -22.46
N VAL A 367 -4.79 7.00 -23.50
CA VAL A 367 -4.27 6.44 -24.74
C VAL A 367 -2.86 5.89 -24.46
N ASP A 368 -2.54 4.79 -25.13
CA ASP A 368 -1.18 4.25 -25.19
C ASP A 368 -0.36 5.09 -26.17
N THR A 369 0.41 6.04 -25.64
CA THR A 369 1.07 7.07 -26.44
C THR A 369 2.52 6.74 -26.74
N GLN A 370 2.97 7.20 -27.91
CA GLN A 370 4.37 7.34 -28.28
C GLN A 370 4.65 8.83 -28.53
N LEU A 371 5.71 9.39 -27.93
CA LEU A 371 6.16 10.76 -28.21
C LEU A 371 7.45 10.72 -29.02
N PHE A 372 7.52 11.59 -30.03
CA PHE A 372 8.67 11.76 -30.91
C PHE A 372 9.04 13.24 -30.99
N LEU A 373 10.33 13.53 -31.04
CA LEU A 373 10.83 14.88 -31.28
C LEU A 373 11.72 14.87 -32.51
N PHE A 374 11.50 15.84 -33.40
CA PHE A 374 12.27 16.06 -34.62
C PHE A 374 12.83 17.49 -34.67
N LYS A 375 13.95 17.67 -35.35
CA LYS A 375 14.51 18.98 -35.66
C LYS A 375 13.68 19.68 -36.74
N SER A 376 13.99 20.95 -36.99
CA SER A 376 13.36 21.75 -38.05
C SER A 376 13.52 21.17 -39.46
N ASP A 377 14.51 20.31 -39.71
CA ASP A 377 14.73 19.61 -40.99
C ASP A 377 13.98 18.26 -41.08
N GLY A 378 13.24 17.87 -40.03
CA GLY A 378 12.49 16.61 -39.97
C GLY A 378 13.30 15.41 -39.49
N THR A 379 14.59 15.56 -39.18
CA THR A 379 15.41 14.46 -38.62
C THR A 379 15.09 14.21 -37.15
N GLY A 380 15.12 12.94 -36.72
CA GLY A 380 14.77 12.56 -35.36
C GLY A 380 15.75 13.05 -34.28
N VAL A 381 15.22 13.30 -33.08
CA VAL A 381 15.97 13.74 -31.89
C VAL A 381 15.79 12.74 -30.75
N ALA A 382 14.55 12.48 -30.36
CA ALA A 382 14.22 11.61 -29.24
C ALA A 382 12.89 10.90 -29.46
N VAL A 383 12.77 9.70 -28.90
CA VAL A 383 11.49 8.98 -28.75
C VAL A 383 11.37 8.50 -27.31
N ASN A 384 10.15 8.42 -26.80
CA ASN A 384 9.82 7.55 -25.68
C ASN A 384 8.45 6.90 -25.89
N ASP A 385 8.35 5.61 -25.54
CA ASP A 385 7.18 4.76 -25.70
C ASP A 385 7.03 3.92 -24.42
N ASP A 386 6.14 4.29 -23.51
CA ASP A 386 6.18 3.94 -22.08
C ASP A 386 7.27 4.64 -21.24
N HIS A 387 6.81 5.51 -20.34
CA HIS A 387 7.60 6.04 -19.25
C HIS A 387 7.64 5.05 -18.06
N VAL A 388 8.82 4.95 -17.44
CA VAL A 388 9.02 4.17 -16.21
C VAL A 388 8.99 5.12 -15.02
N VAL A 389 7.97 5.02 -14.18
CA VAL A 389 7.95 5.73 -12.89
C VAL A 389 8.81 4.94 -11.90
N ILE A 390 9.86 5.56 -11.36
CA ILE A 390 10.76 4.88 -10.41
C ILE A 390 10.01 4.66 -9.08
N ALA A 391 9.74 3.39 -8.80
CA ALA A 391 9.30 2.74 -7.55
C ALA A 391 7.95 3.14 -6.91
N PRO A 392 7.05 2.17 -6.61
CA PRO A 392 7.13 0.74 -6.91
C PRO A 392 6.43 0.46 -8.26
N GLU A 393 7.23 0.18 -9.30
CA GLU A 393 6.83 -0.45 -10.59
C GLU A 393 5.42 -0.17 -11.14
N ALA A 394 5.05 1.10 -11.30
CA ALA A 394 3.96 1.46 -12.20
C ALA A 394 4.55 1.83 -13.56
N THR A 395 4.48 0.90 -14.51
CA THR A 395 4.77 1.21 -15.91
C THR A 395 3.54 1.85 -16.52
N THR A 396 3.69 3.05 -17.06
CA THR A 396 2.59 3.77 -17.70
C THR A 396 2.63 3.52 -19.19
N LEU A 397 1.47 3.38 -19.83
CA LEU A 397 1.31 3.41 -21.29
C LEU A 397 1.42 4.85 -21.85
N GLN A 398 2.16 5.71 -21.16
CA GLN A 398 2.27 7.13 -21.46
C GLN A 398 3.73 7.48 -21.58
N SER A 399 4.06 8.45 -22.44
CA SER A 399 5.43 8.80 -22.79
C SER A 399 5.94 10.02 -22.05
N ARG A 400 7.27 10.13 -21.97
CA ARG A 400 7.99 11.31 -21.50
C ARG A 400 9.33 11.47 -22.21
N ILE A 401 9.52 12.61 -22.87
CA ILE A 401 10.80 13.08 -23.42
C ILE A 401 11.35 14.17 -22.51
N THR A 402 12.64 14.13 -22.19
CA THR A 402 13.32 15.07 -21.30
C THR A 402 14.35 15.92 -22.06
N SER A 403 15.12 16.72 -21.32
CA SER A 403 16.18 17.52 -21.89
C SER A 403 17.41 16.72 -22.30
N GLN A 404 17.46 15.40 -22.06
CA GLN A 404 18.62 14.55 -22.32
C GLN A 404 19.16 14.69 -23.75
N PHE A 405 18.28 14.64 -24.75
CA PHE A 405 18.67 14.73 -26.17
C PHE A 405 18.45 16.13 -26.77
N VAL A 406 17.76 17.02 -26.05
CA VAL A 406 17.41 18.36 -26.54
C VAL A 406 18.41 19.42 -26.08
N ALA A 407 18.88 19.34 -24.82
CA ALA A 407 19.85 20.28 -24.27
C ALA A 407 21.13 20.43 -25.12
N PRO A 408 21.71 19.35 -25.70
CA PRO A 408 22.89 19.48 -26.56
C PRO A 408 22.63 20.18 -27.90
N LEU A 409 21.37 20.18 -28.38
CA LEU A 409 20.98 20.79 -29.66
C LEU A 409 20.64 22.28 -29.51
N GLY A 410 20.25 22.70 -28.30
CA GLY A 410 19.96 24.09 -27.98
C GLY A 410 18.54 24.53 -28.35
N ASN A 411 18.28 25.81 -28.13
CA ASN A 411 16.98 26.42 -28.39
C ASN A 411 16.70 26.52 -29.89
N GLY A 412 15.43 26.44 -30.28
CA GLY A 412 15.02 26.56 -31.67
C GLY A 412 13.65 25.97 -31.96
N ASP A 413 13.32 25.86 -33.24
CA ASP A 413 12.09 25.23 -33.68
C ASP A 413 12.25 23.71 -33.77
N TYR A 414 11.28 22.99 -33.23
CA TYR A 414 11.20 21.53 -33.25
C TYR A 414 9.81 21.09 -33.67
N TYR A 415 9.69 19.86 -34.13
CA TYR A 415 8.41 19.19 -34.32
C TYR A 415 8.22 18.13 -33.25
N LEU A 416 7.12 18.24 -32.52
CA LEU A 416 6.70 17.28 -31.51
C LEU A 416 5.61 16.40 -32.12
N GLY A 417 5.95 15.13 -32.35
CA GLY A 417 5.01 14.11 -32.81
C GLY A 417 4.42 13.34 -31.63
N ILE A 418 3.15 13.01 -31.75
CA ILE A 418 2.45 12.06 -30.87
C ILE A 418 1.71 11.05 -31.72
N SER A 419 1.79 9.78 -31.37
CA SER A 419 1.01 8.73 -32.00
C SER A 419 0.53 7.70 -30.97
N GLN A 420 -0.30 6.78 -31.43
CA GLN A 420 -0.69 5.60 -30.66
C GLN A 420 0.32 4.47 -30.81
N TYR A 421 0.32 3.53 -29.86
CA TYR A 421 1.06 2.27 -29.92
C TYR A 421 1.23 1.73 -31.34
N ASN A 422 2.50 1.46 -31.68
CA ASN A 422 2.97 0.81 -32.92
C ASN A 422 2.84 1.67 -34.19
N LYS A 423 2.54 2.98 -34.05
CA LYS A 423 2.45 3.94 -35.16
C LYS A 423 3.76 4.69 -35.22
N ASP A 424 4.70 4.11 -35.96
CA ASP A 424 6.10 4.53 -35.94
C ASP A 424 6.48 5.34 -37.18
N PRO A 425 7.33 6.37 -37.02
CA PRO A 425 7.76 7.20 -38.14
C PRO A 425 8.82 6.49 -39.00
N GLN A 426 8.68 6.68 -40.31
CA GLN A 426 9.53 6.13 -41.35
C GLN A 426 10.25 7.23 -42.13
N GLY A 427 11.48 6.96 -42.55
CA GLY A 427 12.29 7.88 -43.33
C GLY A 427 11.74 8.12 -44.74
N ASN A 428 11.96 9.34 -45.25
CA ASN A 428 11.45 9.78 -46.54
C ASN A 428 12.19 9.21 -47.78
N VAL A 429 13.33 8.55 -47.60
CA VAL A 429 14.10 7.96 -48.71
C VAL A 429 13.93 6.44 -48.75
N THR A 430 14.15 5.76 -47.63
CA THR A 430 14.15 4.29 -47.58
C THR A 430 12.82 3.70 -47.11
N SER A 431 11.92 4.51 -46.54
CA SER A 431 10.74 4.05 -45.80
C SER A 431 11.07 3.08 -44.66
N GLY A 432 12.35 3.03 -44.24
CA GLY A 432 12.77 2.31 -43.04
C GLY A 432 12.34 3.07 -41.79
N LEU A 433 12.25 2.36 -40.66
CA LEU A 433 11.94 3.00 -39.38
C LEU A 433 13.05 3.98 -38.96
N ILE A 434 12.67 5.13 -38.41
CA ILE A 434 13.63 6.08 -37.80
C ILE A 434 14.12 5.57 -36.44
N TRP A 435 13.21 4.98 -35.66
CA TRP A 435 13.50 4.26 -34.42
C TRP A 435 13.06 2.80 -34.54
N LEU A 436 13.82 1.89 -33.97
CA LEU A 436 13.36 0.52 -33.78
C LEU A 436 12.23 0.49 -32.75
N ASP A 437 11.29 -0.43 -32.94
CA ASP A 437 10.14 -0.63 -32.05
C ASP A 437 10.57 -0.89 -30.60
N THR A 438 11.66 -1.66 -30.41
CA THR A 438 12.23 -1.94 -29.08
C THR A 438 13.61 -1.30 -28.90
N PRO A 439 13.96 -0.87 -27.67
CA PRO A 439 13.19 -0.97 -26.42
C PRO A 439 12.21 0.19 -26.21
N PHE A 440 10.97 -0.12 -25.80
CA PHE A 440 9.91 0.89 -25.55
C PHE A 440 10.31 1.84 -24.41
N ARG A 441 10.62 1.26 -23.24
CA ARG A 441 10.74 1.89 -21.90
C ARG A 441 12.00 2.72 -21.67
N SER A 442 12.49 3.37 -22.71
CA SER A 442 13.66 4.24 -22.66
C SER A 442 13.42 5.44 -23.56
N GLU A 443 13.76 6.62 -23.03
CA GLU A 443 14.02 7.77 -23.89
C GLU A 443 15.30 7.50 -24.69
N ARG A 444 15.27 7.66 -26.02
CA ARG A 444 16.41 7.30 -26.88
C ARG A 444 16.48 8.13 -28.17
N ALA A 445 17.69 8.29 -28.68
CA ALA A 445 17.97 8.86 -29.99
C ALA A 445 17.60 7.89 -31.13
N PRO A 446 17.47 8.35 -32.40
CA PRO A 446 17.22 7.49 -33.56
C PRO A 446 18.20 6.32 -33.68
N ASP A 447 17.67 5.10 -33.80
CA ASP A 447 18.43 3.83 -33.85
C ASP A 447 17.97 2.88 -34.98
N GLY A 448 17.01 3.31 -35.80
CA GLY A 448 16.47 2.54 -36.91
C GLY A 448 17.31 2.64 -38.20
N PRO A 449 16.96 1.83 -39.22
CA PRO A 449 17.62 1.84 -40.53
C PRO A 449 17.53 3.18 -41.27
N ALA A 450 16.56 4.03 -40.93
CA ALA A 450 16.40 5.38 -41.47
C ALA A 450 16.70 6.48 -40.44
N SER A 451 17.52 6.19 -39.41
CA SER A 451 17.83 7.11 -38.29
C SER A 451 18.38 8.49 -38.70
N GLY A 452 19.01 8.59 -39.89
CA GLY A 452 19.52 9.85 -40.43
C GLY A 452 18.60 10.57 -41.42
N GLU A 453 17.42 10.00 -41.72
CA GLU A 453 16.47 10.55 -42.69
C GLU A 453 15.46 11.46 -42.01
N ALA A 454 14.88 12.38 -42.78
CA ALA A 454 13.72 13.12 -42.33
C ALA A 454 12.48 12.22 -42.37
N VAL A 455 11.56 12.40 -41.44
CA VAL A 455 10.28 11.68 -41.46
C VAL A 455 9.50 11.98 -42.74
N GLY A 456 9.05 10.92 -43.41
CA GLY A 456 8.31 10.99 -44.67
C GLY A 456 7.01 10.19 -44.69
N SER A 457 6.85 9.24 -43.78
CA SER A 457 5.61 8.46 -43.61
C SER A 457 5.56 7.84 -42.22
N TRP A 458 4.46 7.13 -41.93
CA TRP A 458 4.28 6.36 -40.71
C TRP A 458 3.77 4.96 -41.02
N THR A 459 4.05 3.98 -40.15
CA THR A 459 3.50 2.62 -40.27
C THR A 459 1.97 2.62 -40.24
N THR A 460 1.33 1.55 -40.71
CA THR A 460 -0.13 1.39 -40.58
C THR A 460 -0.47 0.71 -39.26
N THR A 461 -1.45 1.20 -38.50
CA THR A 461 -1.86 0.60 -37.23
C THR A 461 -3.37 0.47 -37.07
N THR A 462 -3.79 -0.22 -36.01
CA THR A 462 -5.21 -0.49 -35.67
C THR A 462 -5.64 0.22 -34.38
N GLY A 463 -4.89 1.23 -33.93
CA GLY A 463 -5.19 2.00 -32.72
C GLY A 463 -6.58 2.67 -32.80
N VAL A 464 -7.29 2.72 -31.67
CA VAL A 464 -8.69 3.18 -31.58
C VAL A 464 -8.87 4.69 -31.49
N GLY A 465 -7.80 5.48 -31.38
CA GLY A 465 -7.92 6.92 -31.14
C GLY A 465 -8.18 7.29 -29.69
N GLY A 466 -8.17 8.59 -29.41
CA GLY A 466 -8.58 9.14 -28.12
C GLY A 466 -8.00 10.53 -27.83
N ASN A 467 -8.59 11.18 -26.82
CA ASN A 467 -8.10 12.46 -26.35
C ASN A 467 -6.73 12.30 -25.69
N TYR A 468 -5.83 13.25 -25.92
CA TYR A 468 -4.56 13.32 -25.24
C TYR A 468 -4.29 14.72 -24.69
N GLY A 469 -3.38 14.76 -23.73
CA GLY A 469 -2.76 15.97 -23.24
C GLY A 469 -1.26 15.76 -23.12
N ILE A 470 -0.48 16.72 -23.60
CA ILE A 470 0.97 16.77 -23.48
C ILE A 470 1.29 17.95 -22.56
N ARG A 471 1.91 17.69 -21.41
CA ARG A 471 2.52 18.72 -20.57
C ARG A 471 3.87 19.11 -21.16
N LEU A 472 4.14 20.41 -21.21
CA LEU A 472 5.41 20.94 -21.71
C LEU A 472 6.10 21.82 -20.66
N SER A 473 7.43 21.67 -20.55
CA SER A 473 8.31 22.65 -19.92
C SER A 473 9.43 23.03 -20.88
N GLY A 474 9.96 24.25 -20.75
CA GLY A 474 10.99 24.77 -21.65
C GLY A 474 10.54 25.02 -23.09
N ALA A 475 9.24 24.91 -23.38
CA ALA A 475 8.62 25.22 -24.66
C ALA A 475 7.92 26.59 -24.64
N CYS A 476 7.84 27.20 -25.81
CA CYS A 476 7.21 28.48 -26.07
C CYS A 476 6.40 28.41 -27.37
N TYR A 477 5.45 29.32 -27.53
CA TYR A 477 4.71 29.49 -28.78
C TYR A 477 5.63 29.98 -29.92
N LEU A 478 5.33 29.62 -31.18
CA LEU A 478 6.12 30.01 -32.35
C LEU A 478 6.17 31.53 -32.63
N GLY A 479 5.15 32.27 -32.18
CA GLY A 479 5.13 33.73 -32.22
C GLY A 479 5.83 34.40 -31.03
N GLY A 480 6.42 33.61 -30.15
CA GLY A 480 7.07 34.08 -28.94
C GLY A 480 8.16 33.13 -28.51
N ALA A 481 9.28 33.10 -29.23
CA ALA A 481 10.53 32.64 -28.63
C ALA A 481 10.68 33.32 -27.26
N GLY A 482 11.10 32.55 -26.25
CA GLY A 482 11.22 32.98 -24.85
C GLY A 482 12.28 34.06 -24.57
N GLY A 483 12.49 34.98 -25.49
CA GLY A 483 12.99 36.32 -25.28
C GLY A 483 12.01 37.26 -25.97
N CYS A 484 11.42 38.19 -25.22
CA CYS A 484 10.72 39.38 -25.69
C CYS A 484 10.46 39.47 -27.22
N TYR A 485 9.20 39.40 -27.65
CA TYR A 485 8.83 39.49 -29.08
C TYR A 485 9.53 40.65 -29.81
N ALA A 486 9.70 41.78 -29.13
CA ALA A 486 10.37 42.96 -29.66
C ALA A 486 11.89 42.82 -29.86
N ASN A 487 12.53 41.78 -29.29
CA ASN A 487 13.94 41.44 -29.45
C ASN A 487 14.16 40.65 -30.76
N CYS A 488 13.85 41.28 -31.88
CA CYS A 488 13.93 40.68 -33.22
C CYS A 488 15.35 40.20 -33.55
N ASP A 489 16.37 40.91 -33.08
CA ASP A 489 17.76 40.64 -33.45
C ASP A 489 18.46 39.65 -32.48
N GLY A 490 17.78 39.24 -31.41
CA GLY A 490 18.30 38.32 -30.41
C GLY A 490 19.35 38.93 -29.48
N SER A 491 19.38 40.26 -29.35
CA SER A 491 20.22 40.99 -28.41
C SER A 491 20.19 40.36 -27.01
N THR A 492 21.37 40.23 -26.39
CA THR A 492 21.55 39.67 -25.04
C THR A 492 22.06 40.71 -24.02
N GLY A 493 22.21 41.97 -24.45
CA GLY A 493 22.68 43.08 -23.62
C GLY A 493 21.60 43.67 -22.71
N ASN A 494 21.98 44.64 -21.88
CA ASN A 494 21.04 45.48 -21.11
C ASN A 494 21.22 46.95 -21.53
N PRO A 495 20.20 47.62 -22.09
CA PRO A 495 18.83 47.13 -22.34
C PRO A 495 18.75 46.01 -23.37
N LEU A 496 17.78 45.09 -23.17
CA LEU A 496 17.56 43.94 -24.05
C LEU A 496 17.05 44.35 -25.43
N LEU A 497 16.33 45.48 -25.52
CA LEU A 497 15.91 46.08 -26.77
C LEU A 497 16.84 47.22 -27.17
N THR A 498 17.28 47.17 -28.43
CA THR A 498 18.11 48.18 -29.07
C THR A 498 17.46 48.68 -30.35
N ALA A 499 18.03 49.70 -30.99
CA ALA A 499 17.53 50.18 -32.29
C ALA A 499 17.67 49.10 -33.40
N ASN A 500 18.56 48.12 -33.22
CA ASN A 500 18.79 47.06 -34.18
C ASN A 500 17.61 46.07 -34.25
N ASP A 501 16.89 45.89 -33.15
CA ASP A 501 15.63 45.13 -33.13
C ASP A 501 14.54 45.75 -33.99
N PHE A 502 14.40 47.08 -33.90
CA PHE A 502 13.45 47.82 -34.72
C PHE A 502 13.82 47.74 -36.20
N GLN A 503 15.11 47.85 -36.51
CA GLN A 503 15.62 47.71 -37.86
C GLN A 503 15.45 46.27 -38.40
N CYS A 504 15.64 45.28 -37.54
CA CYS A 504 15.39 43.88 -37.84
C CYS A 504 13.91 43.67 -38.20
N PHE A 505 12.98 44.17 -37.39
CA PHE A 505 11.56 44.08 -37.68
C PHE A 505 11.17 44.77 -38.99
N LEU A 506 11.70 45.96 -39.27
CA LEU A 506 11.48 46.65 -40.55
C LEU A 506 11.91 45.82 -41.76
N ASN A 507 13.05 45.15 -41.66
CA ASN A 507 13.55 44.29 -42.74
C ASN A 507 12.64 43.07 -42.93
N LYS A 508 12.19 42.45 -41.83
CA LYS A 508 11.25 41.32 -41.82
C LYS A 508 9.87 41.68 -42.38
N TYR A 509 9.35 42.83 -41.97
CA TYR A 509 8.07 43.37 -42.44
C TYR A 509 8.13 43.70 -43.95
N ALA A 510 9.23 44.31 -44.41
CA ALA A 510 9.43 44.62 -45.83
C ALA A 510 9.61 43.36 -46.70
N SER A 511 10.16 42.27 -46.14
CA SER A 511 10.34 41.00 -46.85
C SER A 511 9.13 40.08 -46.82
N GLY A 512 8.03 40.46 -46.14
CA GLY A 512 6.87 39.57 -45.99
C GLY A 512 7.11 38.38 -45.05
N ASP A 513 8.07 38.49 -44.12
CA ASP A 513 8.44 37.40 -43.23
C ASP A 513 7.35 37.14 -42.18
N PRO A 514 6.94 35.88 -41.94
CA PRO A 514 5.91 35.54 -40.94
C PRO A 514 6.19 36.04 -39.53
N TYR A 515 7.45 36.23 -39.13
CA TYR A 515 7.81 36.84 -37.83
C TYR A 515 7.16 38.21 -37.62
N ALA A 516 6.99 38.98 -38.71
CA ALA A 516 6.43 40.32 -38.65
C ALA A 516 4.91 40.32 -38.43
N ASN A 517 4.23 39.16 -38.45
CA ASN A 517 2.80 39.04 -38.16
C ASN A 517 2.54 39.08 -36.65
N CYS A 518 2.75 40.25 -36.05
CA CYS A 518 2.62 40.48 -34.62
C CYS A 518 1.19 40.26 -34.12
N ASP A 519 0.19 40.58 -34.93
CA ASP A 519 -1.22 40.56 -34.52
C ASP A 519 -1.96 39.27 -34.91
N GLY A 520 -1.30 38.37 -35.65
CA GLY A 520 -1.84 37.08 -36.05
C GLY A 520 -2.83 37.16 -37.21
N SER A 521 -2.78 38.22 -38.02
CA SER A 521 -3.61 38.39 -39.22
C SER A 521 -3.55 37.19 -40.16
N THR A 522 -4.72 36.70 -40.58
CA THR A 522 -4.90 35.53 -41.48
C THR A 522 -5.33 35.92 -42.90
N GLY A 523 -5.49 37.22 -43.17
CA GLY A 523 -5.89 37.76 -44.48
C GLY A 523 -4.77 37.74 -45.53
N THR A 524 -5.09 38.14 -46.76
CA THR A 524 -4.10 38.38 -47.82
C THR A 524 -4.08 39.88 -48.18
N PRO A 525 -2.94 40.58 -48.01
CA PRO A 525 -1.67 40.13 -47.43
C PRO A 525 -1.76 39.83 -45.93
N ALA A 526 -0.94 38.88 -45.46
CA ALA A 526 -0.88 38.47 -44.06
C ALA A 526 -0.21 39.52 -43.15
N LEU A 527 0.57 40.45 -43.73
CA LEU A 527 1.13 41.60 -43.01
C LEU A 527 0.34 42.86 -43.35
N THR A 528 -0.18 43.51 -42.32
CA THR A 528 -0.96 44.75 -42.39
C THR A 528 -0.33 45.85 -41.54
N ALA A 529 -0.83 47.07 -41.68
CA ALA A 529 -0.37 48.18 -40.83
C ALA A 529 -0.60 47.92 -39.32
N ASN A 530 -1.51 47.00 -38.97
CA ASN A 530 -1.79 46.65 -37.57
C ASN A 530 -0.63 45.84 -36.95
N ASP A 531 0.08 45.04 -37.73
CA ASP A 531 1.29 44.33 -37.29
C ASP A 531 2.40 45.29 -36.89
N PHE A 532 2.58 46.34 -37.69
CA PHE A 532 3.53 47.41 -37.39
C PHE A 532 3.18 48.10 -36.07
N GLN A 533 1.90 48.43 -35.87
CA GLN A 533 1.41 49.06 -34.65
C GLN A 533 1.55 48.13 -33.44
N CYS A 534 1.28 46.83 -33.61
CA CYS A 534 1.46 45.80 -32.59
C CYS A 534 2.93 45.70 -32.16
N PHE A 535 3.87 45.67 -33.11
CA PHE A 535 5.30 45.64 -32.80
C PHE A 535 5.73 46.88 -32.03
N ILE A 536 5.31 48.10 -32.43
CA ILE A 536 5.64 49.33 -31.71
C ILE A 536 5.15 49.28 -30.25
N ASN A 537 3.95 48.74 -30.02
CA ASN A 537 3.41 48.61 -28.66
C ASN A 537 4.23 47.63 -27.81
N LYS A 538 4.68 46.51 -28.40
CA LYS A 538 5.54 45.52 -27.71
C LYS A 538 6.95 46.07 -27.46
N TYR A 539 7.53 46.78 -28.43
CA TYR A 539 8.84 47.42 -28.33
C TYR A 539 8.87 48.53 -27.27
N ALA A 540 7.83 49.37 -27.22
CA ALA A 540 7.66 50.39 -26.19
C ALA A 540 7.39 49.80 -24.80
N GLY A 541 6.74 48.63 -24.73
CA GLY A 541 6.49 47.89 -23.50
C GLY A 541 7.75 47.28 -22.87
N GLY A 542 8.82 47.12 -23.65
CA GLY A 542 10.05 46.51 -23.19
C GLY A 542 9.95 44.99 -22.98
N CYS A 543 11.02 44.42 -22.44
CA CYS A 543 11.15 43.01 -22.14
C CYS A 543 11.25 42.85 -20.63
N THR A 544 10.14 42.47 -19.98
CA THR A 544 10.07 42.26 -18.52
C THR A 544 10.09 40.79 -18.14
#